data_AF-A0A4D4L1D2-F1
#
_entry.id   AF-A0A4D4L1D2-F1
#
_cell.length_a   1.000
_cell.length_b   1.000
_cell.length_c   1.000
_cell.angle_alpha   90.00
_cell.angle_beta   90.00
_cell.angle_gamma   90.00
#
_symmetry.space_group_name_H-M   'P 1'
#
loop_
_entity.id
_entity.type
_entity.pdbx_description
1 polymer ?
#
loop_
_entity_poly.entity_id
_entity_poly.type
_entity_poly.pdbx_seq_one_letter_code
_entity_poly.pdbx_strand_id
1 'polypeptide(L)'
;MSHRLAAWGYPYDSGPNETTTLIASELAANAVRHGRVPGRDFHVRLIAPVSGDTAGTIRIEVSDTRAERRPAPTATAAAPDAETGRGLYLVSRLAERWAVGPRQGGGPGKTVWAEIATETKPSDRSGPPQHPQG
;
A
#
# COMPACT_ATOMS: atom_id res chain seq x y z
N MET A 1 8.90 -9.79 -2.33
CA MET A 1 7.67 -9.49 -1.57
C MET A 1 7.01 -10.79 -1.11
N SER A 2 6.29 -11.47 -2.00
CA SER A 2 5.55 -12.72 -1.70
C SER A 2 6.38 -13.82 -1.02
N HIS A 3 7.61 -14.07 -1.45
CA HIS A 3 8.51 -15.03 -0.78
C HIS A 3 8.83 -14.68 0.69
N ARG A 4 8.95 -13.38 1.01
CA ARG A 4 9.19 -12.94 2.41
C ARG A 4 7.96 -13.12 3.27
N LEU A 5 6.78 -12.86 2.72
CA LEU A 5 5.50 -13.12 3.39
C LEU A 5 5.30 -14.62 3.66
N ALA A 6 5.64 -15.48 2.70
CA ALA A 6 5.63 -16.93 2.91
C ALA A 6 6.57 -17.36 4.04
N ALA A 7 7.78 -16.79 4.10
CA ALA A 7 8.73 -17.03 5.20
C ALA A 7 8.23 -16.51 6.57
N TRP A 8 7.24 -15.61 6.60
CA TRP A 8 6.60 -15.10 7.81
C TRP A 8 5.29 -15.82 8.16
N GLY A 9 4.94 -16.88 7.44
CA GLY A 9 3.74 -17.67 7.69
C GLY A 9 2.49 -17.23 6.92
N TYR A 10 2.64 -16.43 5.86
CA TYR A 10 1.57 -16.08 4.91
C TYR A 10 1.79 -16.80 3.56
N PRO A 11 1.23 -18.00 3.35
CA PRO A 11 1.39 -18.79 2.13
C PRO A 11 1.07 -18.02 0.85
N TYR A 12 1.61 -18.47 -0.29
CA TYR A 12 1.42 -17.81 -1.59
C TYR A 12 -0.05 -17.68 -2.00
N ASP A 13 -0.86 -18.66 -1.65
CA ASP A 13 -2.31 -18.77 -1.91
C ASP A 13 -3.18 -18.15 -0.81
N SER A 14 -2.56 -17.45 0.16
CA SER A 14 -3.30 -16.75 1.21
C SER A 14 -3.73 -15.35 0.75
N GLY A 15 -4.96 -14.96 1.09
CA GLY A 15 -5.49 -13.63 0.81
C GLY A 15 -4.58 -12.47 1.27
N PRO A 16 -3.96 -12.52 2.47
CA PRO A 16 -2.99 -11.51 2.88
C PRO A 16 -1.75 -11.42 1.99
N ASN A 17 -1.22 -12.53 1.46
CA ASN A 17 -0.05 -12.52 0.58
C ASN A 17 -0.38 -11.87 -0.77
N GLU A 18 -1.48 -12.30 -1.39
CA GLU A 18 -1.97 -11.76 -2.65
C GLU A 18 -2.25 -10.25 -2.53
N THR A 19 -3.01 -9.86 -1.50
CA THR A 19 -3.41 -8.47 -1.26
C THR A 19 -2.19 -7.58 -0.97
N THR A 20 -1.26 -8.04 -0.12
CA THR A 20 -0.02 -7.30 0.17
C THR A 20 0.80 -7.11 -1.10
N THR A 21 0.94 -8.16 -1.92
CA THR A 21 1.73 -8.12 -3.15
C THR A 21 1.12 -7.16 -4.17
N LEU A 22 -0.21 -7.15 -4.31
CA LEU A 22 -0.92 -6.24 -5.19
C LEU A 22 -0.77 -4.77 -4.73
N ILE A 23 -1.05 -4.48 -3.45
CA ILE A 23 -0.89 -3.13 -2.89
C ILE A 23 0.55 -2.64 -3.04
N ALA A 24 1.54 -3.47 -2.72
CA ALA A 24 2.95 -3.10 -2.85
C ALA A 24 3.33 -2.79 -4.30
N SER A 25 2.80 -3.55 -5.26
CA SER A 25 3.03 -3.33 -6.69
C SER A 25 2.45 -2.01 -7.16
N GLU A 26 1.22 -1.69 -6.76
CA GLU A 26 0.56 -0.42 -7.11
C GLU A 26 1.27 0.79 -6.49
N LEU A 27 1.66 0.70 -5.20
CA LEU A 27 2.40 1.76 -4.53
C LEU A 27 3.80 1.95 -5.13
N ALA A 28 4.51 0.87 -5.46
CA ALA A 28 5.81 0.94 -6.12
C ALA A 28 5.69 1.55 -7.53
N ALA A 29 4.68 1.15 -8.30
CA ALA A 29 4.44 1.71 -9.63
C ALA A 29 4.13 3.22 -9.55
N ASN A 30 3.37 3.66 -8.55
CA ASN A 30 3.16 5.08 -8.26
C ASN A 30 4.47 5.81 -7.90
N ALA A 31 5.32 5.20 -7.07
CA ALA A 31 6.62 5.78 -6.72
C ALA A 31 7.55 5.90 -7.94
N VAL A 32 7.56 4.91 -8.84
CA VAL A 32 8.33 4.95 -10.09
C VAL A 32 7.81 6.04 -11.04
N ARG A 33 6.49 6.14 -11.22
CA ARG A 33 5.87 7.11 -12.15
C ARG A 33 5.89 8.55 -11.64
N HIS A 34 5.74 8.76 -10.33
CA HIS A 34 5.48 10.07 -9.75
C HIS A 34 6.51 10.52 -8.71
N GLY A 35 7.23 9.57 -8.10
CA GLY A 35 8.25 9.81 -7.08
C GLY A 35 9.69 9.87 -7.62
N ARG A 36 9.90 9.61 -8.91
CA ARG A 36 11.24 9.53 -9.50
C ARG A 36 11.93 10.89 -9.54
N VAL A 37 13.12 10.93 -8.95
CA VAL A 37 14.15 11.97 -9.13
C VAL A 37 15.36 11.24 -9.72
N PRO A 38 15.98 11.73 -10.80
CA PRO A 38 17.18 11.09 -11.35
C PRO A 38 18.24 10.84 -10.27
N GLY A 39 18.79 9.62 -10.24
CA GLY A 39 19.79 9.22 -9.25
C GLY A 39 19.25 8.92 -7.84
N ARG A 40 17.93 8.83 -7.65
CA ARG A 40 17.32 8.49 -6.35
C ARG A 40 16.29 7.38 -6.48
N ASP A 41 16.44 6.36 -5.63
CA ASP A 41 15.54 5.21 -5.56
C ASP A 41 14.37 5.44 -4.60
N PHE A 42 13.37 4.56 -4.71
CA PHE A 42 12.31 4.41 -3.72
C PHE A 42 12.60 3.20 -2.83
N HIS A 43 12.09 3.22 -1.59
CA HIS A 43 12.27 2.14 -0.63
C HIS A 43 10.92 1.49 -0.32
N VAL A 44 10.89 0.16 -0.26
CA VAL A 44 9.73 -0.60 0.19
C VAL A 44 10.05 -1.24 1.54
N ARG A 45 9.17 -1.06 2.52
CA ARG A 45 9.28 -1.66 3.85
C ARG A 45 7.99 -2.41 4.17
N LEU A 46 8.15 -3.61 4.72
CA LEU A 46 7.07 -4.41 5.25
C LEU A 46 7.23 -4.57 6.75
N ILE A 47 6.11 -4.52 7.46
CA ILE A 47 6.02 -4.77 8.89
C ILE A 47 4.87 -5.76 9.06
N ALA A 48 5.14 -6.90 9.67
CA ALA A 48 4.15 -7.92 9.98
C ALA A 48 4.22 -8.27 11.48
N PRO A 49 3.11 -8.73 12.08
CA PRO A 49 3.12 -9.26 13.44
C PRO A 49 4.09 -10.43 13.58
N VAL A 50 4.63 -10.63 14.78
CA VAL A 50 5.45 -11.80 15.09
C VAL A 50 4.54 -13.03 15.19
N SER A 51 4.96 -14.13 14.56
CA SER A 51 4.17 -15.37 14.46
C SER A 51 3.67 -15.87 15.81
N GLY A 52 2.35 -16.06 15.93
CA GLY A 52 1.65 -16.51 17.14
C GLY A 52 0.28 -15.84 17.34
N ASP A 53 0.10 -14.65 16.78
CA ASP A 53 -1.16 -13.90 16.84
C ASP A 53 -1.84 -13.91 15.45
N THR A 54 -2.99 -14.56 15.33
CA THR A 54 -3.77 -14.64 14.08
C THR A 54 -4.47 -13.32 13.74
N ALA A 55 -4.64 -12.44 14.73
CA ALA A 55 -5.23 -11.12 14.58
C ALA A 55 -4.15 -10.03 14.56
N GLY A 56 -3.83 -9.52 13.36
CA GLY A 56 -2.87 -8.43 13.22
C GLY A 56 -3.01 -7.72 11.89
N THR A 57 -2.08 -6.79 11.64
CA THR A 57 -2.03 -6.04 10.39
C THR A 57 -0.67 -6.14 9.73
N ILE A 58 -0.66 -6.37 8.42
CA ILE A 58 0.54 -6.21 7.60
C ILE A 58 0.55 -4.76 7.11
N ARG A 59 1.63 -4.05 7.41
CA ARG A 59 1.84 -2.67 6.96
C ARG A 59 2.86 -2.65 5.82
N ILE A 60 2.43 -2.05 4.72
CA ILE A 60 3.24 -1.79 3.52
C ILE A 60 3.59 -0.32 3.52
N GLU A 61 4.87 0.01 3.38
CA GLU A 61 5.32 1.39 3.21
C GLU A 61 6.18 1.53 1.97
N VAL A 62 5.88 2.54 1.15
CA VAL A 62 6.68 2.91 -0.02
C VAL A 62 7.09 4.36 0.14
N SER A 63 8.41 4.59 0.21
CA SER A 63 9.00 5.91 0.39
C SER A 63 9.74 6.35 -0.86
N ASP A 64 9.46 7.55 -1.36
CA ASP A 64 10.18 8.18 -2.46
C ASP A 64 10.70 9.56 -2.06
N THR A 65 11.56 10.15 -2.89
CA THR A 65 12.28 11.40 -2.56
C THR A 65 11.58 12.67 -3.01
N ARG A 66 10.40 12.58 -3.65
CA ARG A 66 9.60 13.77 -4.04
C ARG A 66 8.54 14.09 -3.00
N ALA A 67 8.85 15.05 -2.14
CA ALA A 67 7.92 15.55 -1.12
C ALA A 67 6.70 16.29 -1.72
N GLU A 68 6.92 17.07 -2.79
CA GLU A 68 5.90 18.00 -3.32
C GLU A 68 4.73 17.32 -4.04
N ARG A 69 4.92 16.10 -4.55
CA ARG A 69 3.90 15.41 -5.34
C ARG A 69 3.20 14.36 -4.49
N ARG A 70 2.12 14.74 -3.82
CA ARG A 70 1.29 13.81 -3.05
C ARG A 70 0.33 13.03 -3.97
N PRO A 71 0.18 11.71 -3.77
CA PRO A 71 -0.86 10.94 -4.45
C PRO A 71 -2.24 11.42 -4.00
N ALA A 72 -3.14 11.69 -4.96
CA ALA A 72 -4.55 11.97 -4.69
C ALA A 72 -5.38 10.78 -5.19
N PRO A 73 -6.26 10.20 -4.37
CA PRO A 73 -7.15 9.15 -4.84
C PRO A 73 -8.17 9.74 -5.82
N THR A 74 -8.41 9.05 -6.93
CA THR A 74 -9.55 9.36 -7.79
C THR A 74 -10.80 8.72 -7.19
N ALA A 75 -11.86 9.50 -6.99
CA ALA A 75 -13.13 9.02 -6.40
C ALA A 75 -13.82 7.95 -7.25
N THR A 76 -13.44 7.83 -8.52
CA THR A 76 -13.94 6.86 -9.48
C THR A 76 -12.81 5.92 -9.91
N ALA A 77 -13.17 4.65 -10.15
CA ALA A 77 -12.31 3.76 -10.91
C ALA A 77 -12.07 4.40 -12.28
N ALA A 78 -10.80 4.55 -12.66
CA ALA A 78 -10.46 5.03 -13.99
C ALA A 78 -11.05 4.07 -15.04
N ALA A 79 -11.46 4.59 -16.21
CA ALA A 79 -12.09 3.83 -17.29
C ALA A 79 -11.30 2.53 -17.63
N PRO A 80 -11.94 1.50 -18.25
CA PRO A 80 -11.30 0.23 -18.62
C PRO A 80 -9.97 0.34 -19.38
N ASP A 81 -9.75 1.47 -20.05
CA ASP A 81 -8.53 1.74 -20.85
C ASP A 81 -7.67 2.87 -20.25
N ALA A 82 -8.00 3.35 -19.05
CA ALA A 82 -7.24 4.40 -18.39
C ALA A 82 -6.00 3.83 -17.68
N GLU A 83 -4.83 4.20 -18.21
CA GLU A 83 -3.49 3.80 -17.73
C GLU A 83 -3.14 4.41 -16.35
N THR A 84 -3.90 5.41 -15.88
CA THR A 84 -3.61 6.19 -14.68
C THR A 84 -4.80 6.21 -13.71
N GLY A 85 -4.53 6.18 -12.41
CA GLY A 85 -5.55 6.37 -11.35
C GLY A 85 -6.08 5.08 -10.71
N ARG A 86 -5.82 3.90 -11.30
CA ARG A 86 -6.25 2.61 -10.72
C ARG A 86 -5.49 2.23 -9.45
N GLY A 87 -4.20 2.53 -9.38
CA GLY A 87 -3.37 2.01 -8.29
C GLY A 87 -3.84 2.48 -6.91
N LEU A 88 -4.11 3.77 -6.73
CA LEU A 88 -4.62 4.28 -5.46
C LEU A 88 -6.08 3.87 -5.20
N TYR A 89 -6.87 3.68 -6.25
CA TYR A 89 -8.22 3.13 -6.13
C TYR A 89 -8.18 1.68 -5.61
N LEU A 90 -7.30 0.83 -6.14
CA LEU A 90 -7.13 -0.54 -5.65
C LEU A 90 -6.62 -0.53 -4.20
N VAL A 91 -5.63 0.31 -3.88
CA VAL A 91 -5.14 0.46 -2.51
C VAL A 91 -6.26 0.89 -1.56
N SER A 92 -7.12 1.85 -1.93
CA SER A 92 -8.21 2.29 -1.07
C SER A 92 -9.30 1.24 -0.87
N ARG A 93 -9.45 0.27 -1.78
CA ARG A 93 -10.43 -0.81 -1.68
C ARG A 93 -9.91 -2.03 -0.93
N LEU A 94 -8.61 -2.26 -0.97
CA LEU A 94 -7.96 -3.45 -0.40
C LEU A 94 -7.34 -3.20 0.97
N ALA A 95 -6.97 -1.95 1.27
CA ALA A 95 -6.41 -1.59 2.56
C ALA A 95 -7.53 -1.27 3.56
N GLU A 96 -7.35 -1.73 4.81
CA GLU A 96 -8.14 -1.27 5.95
C GLU A 96 -7.90 0.22 6.19
N ARG A 97 -6.64 0.64 6.08
CA ARG A 97 -6.19 2.02 6.27
C ARG A 97 -5.05 2.31 5.32
N TRP A 98 -5.01 3.52 4.80
CA TRP A 98 -3.85 4.02 4.07
C TRP A 98 -3.71 5.52 4.27
N ALA A 99 -2.48 6.03 4.22
CA ALA A 99 -2.24 7.46 4.24
C ALA A 99 -0.89 7.82 3.59
N VAL A 100 -0.62 9.12 3.56
CA VAL A 100 0.62 9.70 3.06
C VAL A 100 1.22 10.55 4.17
N GLY A 101 2.49 10.31 4.50
CA GLY A 101 3.22 11.05 5.52
C GLY A 101 4.62 11.47 5.07
N PRO A 102 5.35 12.22 5.89
CA PRO A 102 6.76 12.53 5.64
C PRO A 102 7.59 11.24 5.63
N ARG A 103 8.70 11.25 4.88
CA ARG A 103 9.65 10.14 4.86
C ARG A 103 10.23 9.91 6.26
N GLN A 104 10.23 8.66 6.72
CA GLN A 104 10.84 8.27 7.99
C GLN A 104 12.35 8.59 7.99
N GLY A 105 12.86 9.15 9.09
CA GLY A 105 14.27 9.56 9.22
C GLY A 105 14.59 11.01 8.80
N GLY A 106 13.57 11.84 8.55
CA GLY A 106 13.74 13.30 8.42
C GLY A 106 14.30 13.81 7.08
N GLY A 107 14.60 12.92 6.13
CA GLY A 107 15.05 13.29 4.80
C GLY A 107 13.91 13.76 3.88
N PRO A 108 14.22 14.46 2.76
CA PRO A 108 13.21 14.90 1.80
C PRO A 108 12.49 13.72 1.16
N GLY A 109 11.16 13.85 1.02
CA GLY A 109 10.33 12.83 0.42
C GLY A 109 9.02 12.61 1.15
N LYS A 110 8.34 11.54 0.74
CA LYS A 110 7.10 11.08 1.36
C LYS A 110 7.10 9.57 1.52
N THR A 111 6.28 9.08 2.44
CA THR A 111 5.95 7.67 2.59
C THR A 111 4.46 7.51 2.36
N VAL A 112 4.09 6.72 1.36
CA VAL A 112 2.72 6.20 1.21
C VAL A 112 2.67 4.86 1.91
N TRP A 113 1.66 4.64 2.75
CA TRP A 113 1.52 3.41 3.50
C TRP A 113 0.11 2.88 3.47
N ALA A 114 -0.02 1.56 3.59
CA ALA A 114 -1.28 0.83 3.66
C ALA A 114 -1.18 -0.28 4.71
N GLU A 115 -2.29 -0.54 5.40
CA GLU A 115 -2.46 -1.62 6.37
C GLU A 115 -3.53 -2.58 5.86
N ILE A 116 -3.26 -3.87 5.92
CA ILE A 116 -4.25 -4.93 5.65
C ILE A 116 -4.39 -5.85 6.86
N ALA A 117 -5.58 -6.41 7.06
CA ALA A 117 -5.79 -7.44 8.08
C ALA A 117 -5.09 -8.76 7.68
N THR A 118 -4.52 -9.46 8.66
CA THR A 118 -3.94 -10.80 8.48
C THR A 118 -5.00 -11.90 8.44
N GLU A 119 -6.18 -11.62 8.99
CA GLU A 119 -7.35 -12.48 8.91
C GLU A 119 -8.29 -11.91 7.84
N THR A 120 -8.63 -12.73 6.86
CA THR A 120 -9.63 -12.37 5.85
C THR A 120 -10.99 -12.28 6.54
N LYS A 121 -11.44 -11.06 6.86
CA LYS A 121 -12.85 -10.85 7.19
C LYS A 121 -13.67 -11.27 5.96
N PRO A 122 -14.73 -12.09 6.10
CA PRO A 122 -15.62 -12.34 4.97
C PRO A 122 -16.08 -10.99 4.42
N SER A 123 -15.80 -10.78 3.13
CA SER A 123 -15.92 -9.47 2.49
C SER A 123 -17.33 -8.92 2.63
N ASP A 124 -17.53 -7.95 3.53
CA ASP A 124 -18.70 -7.09 3.45
C ASP A 124 -18.45 -6.12 2.30
N ARG A 125 -19.10 -6.39 1.17
CA ARG A 125 -19.18 -5.45 0.05
C ARG A 125 -20.10 -4.30 0.46
N SER A 126 -19.65 -3.42 1.35
CA SER A 126 -20.37 -2.18 1.63
C SER A 126 -19.43 -1.04 2.06
N GLY A 127 -19.52 0.07 1.31
CA GLY A 127 -19.06 1.41 1.71
C GLY A 127 -17.62 1.79 1.31
N PRO A 128 -17.40 2.99 0.71
CA PRO A 128 -16.05 3.53 0.58
C PRO A 128 -15.48 3.91 1.96
N PRO A 129 -14.17 3.73 2.20
CA PRO A 129 -13.54 4.12 3.46
C PRO A 129 -13.62 5.63 3.65
N GLN A 130 -14.04 6.05 4.85
CA GLN A 130 -14.08 7.46 5.23
C GLN A 130 -12.65 7.96 5.48
N HIS A 131 -12.28 9.00 4.75
CA HIS A 131 -11.05 9.75 4.98
C HIS A 131 -11.07 10.35 6.39
N PRO A 132 -10.04 10.14 7.24
CA PRO A 132 -9.88 10.97 8.43
C PRO A 132 -9.51 12.38 7.98
N GLN A 133 -10.47 13.30 8.07
CA GLN A 133 -10.19 14.72 8.07
C GLN A 133 -9.55 15.05 9.42
N GLY A 134 -8.41 15.76 9.37
CA GLY A 134 -7.76 16.29 10.56
C GLY A 134 -8.56 17.39 11.23
#